data_AF-A0A836TMX5-F1
#
_entry.id   AF-A0A836TMX5-F1
#
_cell.length_a   1.000
_cell.length_b   1.000
_cell.length_c   1.000
_cell.angle_alpha   90.00
_cell.angle_beta   90.00
_cell.angle_gamma   90.00
#
_symmetry.space_group_name_H-M   'P 1'
#
loop_
_entity.id
_entity.type
_entity.pdbx_description
1 polymer ?
#
loop_
_entity_poly.entity_id
_entity_poly.type
_entity_poly.pdbx_seq_one_letter_code
_entity_poly.pdbx_strand_id
1 'polypeptide(L)'
;MIEIEFVVWEFVRLMVALEDAKDRNLPGGVYAAWQAPWQEIDNRLTKLGGSDAEGFAQLMMNQTISVSCGRPQHLSDAIDALENVIDALKVDIAHAKDDAEQEAELSFELAELVELVDRLRAIDPAMISDD
;
A
#
# COMPACT_ATOMS: atom_id res chain seq x y z
N MET A 1 -13.46 13.99 6.66
CA MET A 1 -13.22 12.71 5.96
C MET A 1 -12.88 12.99 4.50
N ILE A 2 -11.81 12.37 4.01
CA ILE A 2 -11.42 12.40 2.60
C ILE A 2 -11.36 10.98 2.05
N GLU A 3 -11.42 10.84 0.74
CA GLU A 3 -11.18 9.57 0.05
C GLU A 3 -9.75 9.56 -0.52
N ILE A 4 -9.03 8.47 -0.29
CA ILE A 4 -7.69 8.24 -0.83
C ILE A 4 -7.77 7.08 -1.81
N GLU A 5 -7.35 7.33 -3.05
CA GLU A 5 -7.28 6.30 -4.08
C GLU A 5 -5.87 5.71 -4.18
N PHE A 6 -5.80 4.38 -4.22
CA PHE A 6 -4.59 3.60 -4.40
C PHE A 6 -4.75 2.68 -5.61
N VAL A 7 -3.69 2.44 -6.36
CA VAL A 7 -3.64 1.23 -7.19
C VAL A 7 -3.64 0.01 -6.27
N VAL A 8 -4.31 -1.08 -6.65
CA VAL A 8 -4.49 -2.24 -5.77
C VAL A 8 -3.15 -2.80 -5.29
N TRP A 9 -2.13 -2.93 -6.13
CA TRP A 9 -0.84 -3.44 -5.69
C TRP A 9 -0.16 -2.54 -4.65
N GLU A 10 -0.28 -1.21 -4.79
CA GLU A 10 0.23 -0.24 -3.80
C GLU A 10 -0.50 -0.42 -2.45
N PHE A 11 -1.82 -0.56 -2.50
CA PHE A 11 -2.65 -0.79 -1.31
C PHE A 11 -2.31 -2.11 -0.63
N VAL A 12 -2.08 -3.17 -1.40
CA VAL A 12 -1.63 -4.48 -0.88
C VAL A 12 -0.29 -4.34 -0.16
N ARG A 13 0.72 -3.69 -0.78
CA ARG A 13 2.03 -3.45 -0.15
C ARG A 13 1.89 -2.72 1.18
N LEU A 14 1.06 -1.68 1.22
CA LEU A 14 0.77 -0.91 2.43
C LEU A 14 0.08 -1.77 3.50
N MET A 15 -0.99 -2.49 3.16
CA MET A 15 -1.75 -3.28 4.13
C MET A 15 -0.93 -4.41 4.73
N VAL A 16 -0.07 -5.06 3.92
CA VAL A 16 0.88 -6.08 4.41
C VAL A 16 1.89 -5.46 5.37
N ALA A 17 2.49 -4.31 5.03
CA ALA A 17 3.43 -3.63 5.93
C ALA A 17 2.78 -3.21 7.25
N LEU A 18 1.54 -2.73 7.19
CA LEU A 18 0.75 -2.39 8.37
C LEU A 18 0.37 -3.62 9.21
N GLU A 19 0.10 -4.76 8.58
CA GLU A 19 -0.16 -6.04 9.25
C GLU A 19 1.07 -6.52 10.02
N ASP A 20 2.24 -6.52 9.38
CA ASP A 20 3.53 -6.89 9.98
C ASP A 20 3.89 -5.96 11.15
N ALA A 21 3.52 -4.67 11.05
CA ALA A 21 3.70 -3.70 12.13
C ALA A 21 2.70 -3.90 13.28
N LYS A 22 1.46 -4.33 13.00
CA LYS A 22 0.40 -4.53 14.00
C LYS A 22 0.72 -5.67 14.98
N ASP A 23 1.43 -6.70 14.54
CA ASP A 23 1.94 -7.76 15.40
C ASP A 23 2.88 -7.24 16.51
N ARG A 24 3.24 -5.94 16.46
CA ARG A 24 3.98 -5.19 17.48
C ARG A 24 3.09 -4.40 18.48
N ASN A 25 1.79 -4.73 18.61
CA ASN A 25 0.85 -4.24 19.66
C ASN A 25 0.37 -2.77 19.57
N LEU A 26 -0.03 -2.26 18.40
CA LEU A 26 -0.70 -0.96 18.28
C LEU A 26 -2.23 -1.13 18.06
N PRO A 27 -3.08 -0.95 19.09
CA PRO A 27 -4.54 -0.98 18.92
C PRO A 27 -5.06 0.32 18.25
N GLY A 28 -5.97 0.18 17.29
CA GLY A 28 -6.76 1.30 16.76
C GLY A 28 -6.15 2.13 15.61
N GLY A 29 -5.06 1.64 14.99
CA GLY A 29 -4.40 2.31 13.87
C GLY A 29 -5.07 2.10 12.51
N VAL A 30 -4.51 2.74 11.48
CA VAL A 30 -5.00 2.73 10.09
C VAL A 30 -5.34 1.34 9.54
N TYR A 31 -4.59 0.30 9.91
CA TYR A 31 -4.90 -1.10 9.52
C TYR A 31 -6.32 -1.51 9.90
N ALA A 32 -6.76 -1.20 11.13
CA ALA A 32 -8.09 -1.56 11.59
C ALA A 32 -9.16 -0.75 10.88
N ALA A 33 -8.89 0.53 10.59
CA ALA A 33 -9.80 1.41 9.86
C ALA A 33 -9.99 0.94 8.41
N TRP A 34 -8.96 0.39 7.78
CA TRP A 34 -8.99 -0.09 6.39
C TRP A 34 -9.10 -1.61 6.26
N GLN A 35 -9.47 -2.31 7.33
CA GLN A 35 -9.59 -3.76 7.33
C GLN A 35 -10.68 -4.27 6.37
N ALA A 36 -11.81 -3.57 6.29
CA ALA A 36 -12.90 -3.96 5.38
C ALA A 36 -12.50 -3.88 3.89
N PRO A 37 -11.98 -2.75 3.37
CA PRO A 37 -11.48 -2.70 1.99
C PRO A 37 -10.32 -3.68 1.75
N TRP A 38 -9.45 -3.90 2.75
CA TRP A 38 -8.40 -4.92 2.67
C TRP A 38 -8.94 -6.33 2.46
N GLN A 39 -9.89 -6.76 3.29
CA GLN A 39 -10.51 -8.08 3.15
C GLN A 39 -11.23 -8.27 1.82
N GLU A 40 -11.83 -7.21 1.26
CA GLU A 40 -12.44 -7.29 -0.06
C GLU A 40 -11.40 -7.62 -1.14
N ILE A 41 -10.29 -6.87 -1.17
CA ILE A 41 -9.20 -7.08 -2.13
C ILE A 41 -8.55 -8.45 -1.94
N ASP A 42 -8.20 -8.83 -0.71
CA ASP A 42 -7.57 -10.11 -0.40
C ASP A 42 -8.44 -11.30 -0.86
N ASN A 43 -9.76 -11.23 -0.62
CA ASN A 43 -10.70 -12.24 -1.09
C ASN A 43 -10.77 -12.31 -2.63
N ARG A 44 -10.71 -11.17 -3.32
CA ARG A 44 -10.73 -11.11 -4.79
C ARG A 44 -9.43 -11.69 -5.36
N LEU A 45 -8.29 -11.30 -4.82
CA LEU A 45 -6.98 -11.82 -5.21
C LEU A 45 -6.88 -13.33 -4.97
N THR A 46 -7.32 -13.82 -3.81
CA THR A 46 -7.34 -15.25 -3.47
C THR A 46 -8.18 -16.07 -4.47
N LYS A 47 -9.33 -15.56 -4.90
CA LYS A 47 -10.17 -16.22 -5.90
C LYS A 47 -9.51 -16.29 -7.27
N LEU A 48 -8.80 -15.23 -7.67
CA LEU A 48 -8.15 -15.15 -8.98
C LEU A 48 -6.85 -15.97 -9.01
N GLY A 49 -6.05 -15.95 -7.95
CA GLY A 49 -4.70 -16.52 -7.91
C GLY A 49 -4.63 -18.03 -8.19
N GLY A 50 -5.72 -18.77 -7.98
CA GLY A 50 -5.77 -20.21 -8.25
C GLY A 50 -6.26 -20.59 -9.66
N SER A 51 -6.85 -19.67 -10.41
CA SER A 51 -7.58 -20.03 -11.65
C SER A 51 -7.49 -19.03 -12.80
N ASP A 52 -7.05 -17.80 -12.54
CA ASP A 52 -7.04 -16.71 -13.53
C ASP A 52 -5.87 -15.74 -13.28
N ALA A 53 -4.71 -16.07 -13.86
CA ALA A 53 -3.50 -15.27 -13.72
C ALA A 53 -3.61 -13.89 -14.42
N GLU A 54 -4.36 -13.81 -15.53
CA GLU A 54 -4.56 -12.55 -16.25
C GLU A 54 -5.47 -11.62 -15.44
N GLY A 55 -6.58 -12.15 -14.92
CA GLY A 55 -7.46 -11.40 -14.02
C GLY A 55 -6.75 -10.95 -12.75
N PHE A 56 -5.87 -11.77 -12.19
CA PHE A 56 -5.02 -11.40 -11.05
C PHE A 56 -4.12 -10.20 -11.38
N ALA A 57 -3.38 -10.26 -12.49
CA ALA A 57 -2.49 -9.18 -12.91
C ALA A 57 -3.27 -7.88 -13.22
N GLN A 58 -4.43 -7.99 -13.87
CA GLN A 58 -5.31 -6.86 -14.14
C GLN A 58 -5.82 -6.20 -12.85
N LEU A 59 -6.20 -7.02 -11.86
CA LEU A 59 -6.62 -6.50 -10.56
C LEU A 59 -5.47 -5.78 -9.86
N MET A 60 -4.28 -6.37 -9.83
CA MET A 60 -3.12 -5.78 -9.15
C MET A 60 -2.66 -4.48 -9.80
N MET A 61 -2.50 -4.45 -11.12
CA MET A 61 -1.78 -3.37 -11.82
C MET A 61 -2.68 -2.24 -12.32
N ASN A 62 -3.95 -2.51 -12.64
CA ASN A 62 -4.79 -1.57 -13.41
C ASN A 62 -6.06 -1.12 -12.68
N GLN A 63 -6.37 -1.71 -11.52
CA GLN A 63 -7.54 -1.33 -10.74
C GLN A 63 -7.12 -0.47 -9.56
N THR A 64 -8.01 0.43 -9.17
CA THR A 64 -7.85 1.25 -7.97
C THR A 64 -8.83 0.85 -6.88
N ILE A 65 -8.49 1.19 -5.65
CA ILE A 65 -9.38 1.12 -4.49
C ILE A 65 -9.38 2.47 -3.77
N SER A 66 -10.56 2.91 -3.37
CA SER A 66 -10.75 4.09 -2.53
C SER A 66 -10.92 3.67 -1.08
N VAL A 67 -10.21 4.34 -0.17
CA VAL A 67 -10.39 4.17 1.27
C VAL A 67 -10.65 5.52 1.93
N SER A 68 -11.62 5.53 2.85
CA SER A 68 -11.93 6.72 3.62
C SER A 68 -10.85 6.98 4.68
N CYS A 69 -10.30 8.18 4.68
CA CYS A 69 -9.43 8.69 5.71
C CYS A 69 -10.18 9.69 6.58
N GLY A 70 -10.54 9.24 7.79
CA GLY A 70 -11.28 10.03 8.77
C GLY A 70 -10.40 10.77 9.79
N ARG A 71 -9.11 10.41 9.91
CA ARG A 71 -8.20 10.98 10.91
C ARG A 71 -6.84 11.30 10.29
N PRO A 72 -6.25 12.48 10.55
CA PRO A 72 -4.90 12.81 10.08
C PRO A 72 -3.86 11.77 10.48
N GLN A 73 -4.01 11.16 11.66
CA GLN A 73 -3.11 10.11 12.13
C GLN A 73 -3.08 8.89 11.20
N HIS A 74 -4.21 8.52 10.58
CA HIS A 74 -4.23 7.38 9.65
C HIS A 74 -3.41 7.65 8.38
N LEU A 75 -3.42 8.89 7.91
CA LEU A 75 -2.57 9.31 6.79
C LEU A 75 -1.08 9.26 7.17
N SER A 76 -0.73 9.74 8.37
CA SER A 76 0.64 9.66 8.89
C SER A 76 1.12 8.21 9.01
N ASP A 77 0.31 7.34 9.62
CA ASP A 77 0.64 5.92 9.81
C ASP A 77 0.84 5.21 8.45
N ALA A 78 0.03 5.56 7.44
CA ALA A 78 0.16 5.02 6.09
C ALA A 78 1.45 5.48 5.40
N ILE A 79 1.80 6.76 5.53
CA ILE A 79 3.05 7.31 4.99
C ILE A 79 4.25 6.62 5.66
N ASP A 80 4.26 6.54 6.99
CA ASP A 80 5.35 5.91 7.74
C ASP A 80 5.52 4.44 7.35
N ALA A 81 4.43 3.70 7.14
CA ALA A 81 4.48 2.32 6.67
C ALA A 81 5.08 2.20 5.27
N LEU A 82 4.68 3.08 4.34
CA LEU A 82 5.22 3.10 2.97
C LEU A 82 6.70 3.47 2.93
N GLU A 83 7.16 4.41 3.77
CA GLU A 83 8.57 4.77 3.85
C GLU A 83 9.43 3.59 4.31
N ASN A 84 8.94 2.79 5.25
CA ASN A 84 9.61 1.56 5.67
C ASN A 84 9.69 0.53 4.53
N VAL A 85 8.64 0.39 3.72
CA VAL A 85 8.66 -0.48 2.53
C VAL A 85 9.67 0.03 1.49
N ILE A 86 9.67 1.33 1.22
CA ILE A 86 10.62 1.98 0.31
C ILE A 86 12.06 1.74 0.75
N ASP A 87 12.35 1.87 2.04
CA ASP A 87 13.70 1.64 2.57
C ASP A 87 14.11 0.17 2.49
N ALA A 88 13.18 -0.78 2.70
CA ALA A 88 13.44 -2.20 2.44
C ALA A 88 13.72 -2.47 0.96
N LEU A 89 12.93 -1.91 0.03
CA LEU A 89 13.14 -2.06 -1.41
C LEU A 89 14.51 -1.54 -1.86
N LYS A 90 14.97 -0.40 -1.32
CA LYS A 90 16.33 0.12 -1.62
C LYS A 90 17.42 -0.88 -1.22
N VAL A 91 17.23 -1.58 -0.09
CA VAL A 91 18.16 -2.63 0.36
C VAL A 91 18.10 -3.84 -0.57
N ASP A 92 16.91 -4.27 -0.97
CA ASP A 92 16.73 -5.42 -1.87
C ASP A 92 17.33 -5.15 -3.27
N ILE A 93 17.11 -3.95 -3.83
CA ILE A 93 17.74 -3.51 -5.08
C ILE A 93 19.26 -3.55 -4.98
N ALA A 94 19.83 -3.10 -3.86
CA ALA A 94 21.28 -3.15 -3.66
C ALA A 94 21.85 -4.58 -3.60
N HIS A 95 21.01 -5.57 -3.30
CA HIS A 95 21.36 -7.00 -3.29
C HIS A 95 21.06 -7.70 -4.63
N ALA A 96 20.21 -7.15 -5.49
CA ALA A 96 19.83 -7.73 -6.79
C ALA A 96 20.85 -7.50 -7.93
N LYS A 97 22.09 -7.10 -7.63
CA LYS A 97 23.09 -6.60 -8.61
C LYS A 97 23.45 -7.53 -9.78
N ASP A 98 23.17 -8.83 -9.66
CA ASP A 98 23.45 -9.81 -10.71
C ASP A 98 22.17 -10.32 -11.42
N ASP A 99 21.01 -9.74 -11.10
CA ASP A 99 19.71 -10.06 -11.70
C ASP A 99 19.04 -8.77 -12.21
N ALA A 100 19.28 -8.45 -13.49
CA ALA A 100 18.78 -7.24 -14.11
C ALA A 100 17.24 -7.20 -14.25
N GLU A 101 16.58 -8.37 -14.31
CA GLU A 101 15.12 -8.45 -14.36
C GLU A 101 14.55 -8.10 -12.99
N GLN A 102 15.08 -8.72 -11.94
CA GLN A 102 14.69 -8.43 -10.56
C GLN A 102 15.01 -6.97 -10.17
N GLU A 103 16.17 -6.44 -10.58
CA GLU A 103 16.53 -5.04 -10.33
C GLU A 103 15.52 -4.07 -10.98
N ALA A 104 15.09 -4.36 -12.22
CA ALA A 104 14.14 -3.53 -12.94
C ALA A 104 12.74 -3.56 -12.29
N GLU A 105 12.26 -4.74 -11.88
CA GLU A 105 10.98 -4.89 -11.19
C GLU A 105 10.96 -4.13 -9.86
N LEU A 106 11.98 -4.32 -9.02
CA LEU A 106 12.08 -3.65 -7.72
C LEU A 106 12.24 -2.13 -7.89
N SER A 107 12.96 -1.68 -8.92
CA SER A 107 13.12 -0.25 -9.22
C SER A 107 11.82 0.39 -9.68
N PHE A 108 10.99 -0.34 -10.44
CA PHE A 108 9.65 0.11 -10.81
C PHE A 108 8.77 0.27 -9.56
N GLU A 109 8.71 -0.75 -8.70
CA GLU A 109 7.94 -0.67 -7.44
C GLU A 109 8.41 0.50 -6.57
N LEU A 110 9.73 0.69 -6.43
CA LEU A 110 10.30 1.81 -5.67
C LEU A 110 9.82 3.17 -6.21
N ALA A 111 9.87 3.36 -7.53
CA ALA A 111 9.51 4.64 -8.14
C ALA A 111 8.03 4.99 -7.90
N GLU A 112 7.14 4.03 -8.11
CA GLU A 112 5.70 4.23 -7.92
C GLU A 112 5.34 4.48 -6.44
N LEU A 113 5.95 3.75 -5.50
CA LEU A 113 5.70 3.96 -4.07
C LEU A 113 6.23 5.32 -3.59
N VAL A 114 7.35 5.80 -4.13
CA VAL A 114 7.84 7.16 -3.86
C VAL A 114 6.84 8.20 -4.36
N GLU A 115 6.32 8.04 -5.58
CA GLU A 115 5.28 8.93 -6.12
C GLU A 115 4.01 8.90 -5.27
N LEU A 116 3.57 7.72 -4.83
CA LEU A 116 2.44 7.59 -3.92
C LEU A 116 2.67 8.35 -2.61
N VAL A 117 3.83 8.20 -1.97
CA VAL A 117 4.14 8.94 -0.73
C VAL A 117 4.11 10.45 -0.94
N ASP A 118 4.65 10.94 -2.05
CA ASP A 118 4.60 12.36 -2.40
C ASP A 118 3.16 12.85 -2.62
N ARG A 119 2.31 12.06 -3.28
CA ARG A 119 0.86 12.34 -3.42
C ARG A 119 0.17 12.40 -2.06
N LEU A 120 0.44 11.45 -1.17
CA LEU A 120 -0.15 11.41 0.18
C LEU A 120 0.28 12.61 1.04
N ARG A 121 1.54 13.04 0.93
CA ARG A 121 2.06 14.23 1.62
C ARG A 121 1.46 15.54 1.14
N ALA A 122 0.99 15.57 -0.11
CA ALA A 122 0.32 16.75 -0.66
C ALA A 122 -1.11 16.94 -0.12
N ILE A 123 -1.67 15.94 0.58
CA ILE A 123 -2.97 16.04 1.23
C ILE A 123 -2.83 16.95 2.46
N ASP A 124 -3.57 18.06 2.46
CA ASP A 124 -3.64 18.95 3.62
C ASP A 124 -4.37 18.24 4.78
N PRO A 125 -3.71 18.03 5.94
CA PRO A 125 -4.34 17.43 7.10
C PRO A 125 -5.60 18.16 7.58
N ALA A 126 -5.73 19.47 7.31
CA ALA A 126 -6.92 20.25 7.65
C ALA A 126 -8.18 19.82 6.87
N MET A 127 -8.01 19.10 5.74
CA MET A 127 -9.13 18.53 5.00
C MET A 127 -9.69 17.25 5.66
N ILE A 128 -8.96 16.67 6.61
CA ILE A 128 -9.35 15.46 7.33
C ILE A 128 -10.09 15.87 8.62
N SER A 129 -11.37 16.24 8.47
CA SER A 129 -12.25 16.59 9.61
C SER A 129 -12.55 15.39 10.51
N ASP A 130 -12.47 15.62 11.83
CA ASP A 130 -12.69 14.69 12.96
C ASP A 130 -14.18 14.61 13.42
N ASP A 131 -15.13 14.97 12.54
CA ASP A 131 -16.58 14.95 12.87
C ASP A 131 -17.06 13.64 13.52
#